data_AF-C0QMT0-F1
#
_entry.id   AF-C0QMT0-F1
#
_cell.length_a   1.000
_cell.length_b   1.000
_cell.length_c   1.000
_cell.angle_alpha   90.00
_cell.angle_beta   90.00
_cell.angle_gamma   90.00
#
_symmetry.space_group_name_H-M   'P 1'
#
loop_
_entity.id
_entity.type
_entity.pdbx_description
1 polymer ?
#
loop_
_entity_poly.entity_id
_entity_poly.type
_entity_poly.pdbx_seq_one_letter_code
_entity_poly.pdbx_strand_id
1 'polypeptide(L)'
;MSTGEKYSLPDLSKYENKLKRLHRQLSRKQKGSKNREKARLRLAKAYEKIINIKNDWIHKVTHKIVNENQVGKIVVEDININGMMKNSKLSKYIHMQSWGKFITILTYKAKNLGIEVIKADRFFQSSQTCSVCGYVNKEVKDLKIRKWVCPICKAEHDRDINAAKNLAKYGLTIPVGRGPFEFTPVDSALAAEPAKGLRAITG
;
A
#
# COMPACT_ATOMS: atom_id res chain seq x y z
N MET A 1 0.91 1.92 -9.84
CA MET A 1 0.50 0.61 -10.39
C MET A 1 1.31 0.32 -11.65
N SER A 2 1.43 -0.95 -12.04
CA SER A 2 2.09 -1.34 -13.31
C SER A 2 1.41 -0.74 -14.54
N THR A 3 0.12 -0.45 -14.42
CA THR A 3 -0.74 0.26 -15.40
C THR A 3 -0.46 1.75 -15.52
N GLY A 4 0.37 2.33 -14.64
CA GLY A 4 0.67 3.77 -14.62
C GLY A 4 -0.19 4.58 -13.63
N GLU A 5 -1.25 4.02 -13.07
CA GLU A 5 -2.08 4.70 -12.08
C GLU A 5 -1.28 4.99 -10.78
N LYS A 6 -1.37 6.23 -10.29
CA LYS A 6 -0.70 6.68 -9.05
C LYS A 6 -1.74 7.14 -8.04
N TYR A 7 -1.61 6.67 -6.80
CA TYR A 7 -2.47 7.06 -5.69
C TYR A 7 -1.71 8.01 -4.76
N SER A 8 -2.27 9.19 -4.51
CA SER A 8 -1.73 10.16 -3.57
C SER A 8 -2.65 10.31 -2.37
N LEU A 9 -2.05 10.48 -1.18
CA LEU A 9 -2.82 10.86 0.00
C LEU A 9 -3.49 12.22 -0.20
N PRO A 10 -4.64 12.47 0.44
CA PRO A 10 -5.27 13.79 0.44
C PRO A 10 -4.33 14.83 1.03
N ASP A 11 -4.50 16.10 0.64
CA ASP A 11 -3.71 17.18 1.24
C ASP A 11 -4.02 17.34 2.73
N LEU A 12 -2.99 17.17 3.56
CA LEU A 12 -3.06 17.29 5.01
C LEU A 12 -2.39 18.57 5.53
N SER A 13 -1.90 19.45 4.65
CA SER A 13 -1.17 20.69 4.97
C SER A 13 -1.88 21.55 6.03
N LYS A 14 -3.19 21.76 5.87
CA LYS A 14 -4.04 22.50 6.81
C LYS A 14 -4.02 21.89 8.22
N TYR A 15 -4.06 20.56 8.31
CA TYR A 15 -4.03 19.86 9.59
C TYR A 15 -2.64 19.89 10.22
N GLU A 16 -1.57 19.87 9.42
CA GLU A 16 -0.21 20.05 9.93
C GLU A 16 -0.01 21.41 10.60
N ASN A 17 -0.48 22.49 9.95
CA ASN A 17 -0.37 23.83 10.50
C ASN A 17 -1.17 23.97 11.80
N LYS A 18 -2.34 23.33 11.86
CA LYS A 18 -3.14 23.23 13.10
C LYS A 18 -2.39 22.46 14.19
N LEU A 19 -1.74 21.34 13.88
CA LEU A 19 -0.93 20.57 14.83
C LEU A 19 0.24 21.40 15.37
N LYS A 20 1.00 22.09 14.51
CA LYS A 20 2.10 22.97 14.93
C LYS A 20 1.62 24.02 15.95
N ARG A 21 0.47 24.63 15.70
CA ARG A 21 -0.14 25.61 16.62
C ARG A 21 -0.53 24.97 17.95
N LEU A 22 -1.19 23.81 17.92
CA LEU A 22 -1.63 23.09 19.13
C LEU A 22 -0.44 22.61 19.98
N HIS A 23 0.64 22.14 19.35
CA HIS A 23 1.90 21.81 20.04
C HIS A 23 2.51 23.00 20.76
N ARG A 24 2.61 24.16 20.08
CA ARG A 24 3.09 25.42 20.70
C ARG A 24 2.20 25.87 21.86
N GLN A 25 0.88 25.72 21.73
CA GLN A 25 -0.04 26.05 22.81
C GLN A 25 0.15 25.13 24.01
N LEU A 26 0.29 23.82 23.78
CA LEU A 26 0.48 22.83 24.83
C LEU A 26 1.81 23.02 25.58
N SER A 27 2.91 23.30 24.87
CA SER A 27 4.24 23.48 25.47
C SER A 27 4.31 24.68 26.42
N ARG A 28 3.53 25.74 26.12
CA ARG A 28 3.43 26.94 26.95
C ARG A 28 2.55 26.77 28.21
N LYS A 29 1.82 25.66 28.36
CA LYS A 29 0.98 25.43 29.54
C LYS A 29 1.77 24.79 30.68
N GLN A 30 1.49 25.23 31.91
CA GLN A 30 2.08 24.68 33.13
C GLN A 30 1.83 23.16 33.25
N LYS A 31 2.89 22.40 33.52
CA LYS A 31 2.81 20.95 33.75
C LYS A 31 1.85 20.67 34.93
N GLY A 32 1.03 19.62 34.82
CA GLY A 32 0.03 19.24 35.83
C GLY A 32 -1.26 20.09 35.85
N SER A 33 -1.30 21.24 35.19
CA SER A 33 -2.51 22.09 35.24
C SER A 33 -3.69 21.50 34.45
N LYS A 34 -4.93 21.75 34.94
CA LYS A 34 -6.18 21.40 34.22
C LYS A 34 -6.23 22.01 32.81
N ASN A 35 -5.63 23.18 32.62
CA ASN A 35 -5.55 23.85 31.32
C ASN A 35 -4.60 23.15 30.33
N ARG A 36 -3.49 22.57 30.82
CA ARG A 36 -2.62 21.72 30.01
C ARG A 36 -3.34 20.45 29.57
N GLU A 37 -4.13 19.85 30.46
CA GLU A 37 -4.91 18.66 30.12
C GLU A 37 -5.95 18.94 29.03
N LYS A 38 -6.69 20.06 29.14
CA LYS A 38 -7.60 20.52 28.06
C LYS A 38 -6.87 20.73 26.73
N ALA A 39 -5.65 21.28 26.74
CA ALA A 39 -4.84 21.47 25.54
C ALA A 39 -4.36 20.13 24.95
N ARG A 40 -3.97 19.17 25.81
CA ARG A 40 -3.57 17.80 25.42
C ARG A 40 -4.72 17.08 24.71
N LEU A 41 -5.93 17.16 25.25
CA LEU A 41 -7.14 16.58 24.63
C LEU A 41 -7.44 17.21 23.27
N ARG A 42 -7.30 18.52 23.12
CA ARG A 42 -7.45 19.20 21.81
C ARG A 42 -6.43 18.72 20.78
N LEU A 43 -5.18 18.52 21.22
CA LEU A 43 -4.12 17.97 20.38
C LEU A 43 -4.44 16.52 19.97
N ALA A 44 -4.86 15.69 20.91
CA ALA A 44 -5.27 14.31 20.66
C ALA A 44 -6.41 14.22 19.62
N LYS A 45 -7.46 15.03 19.76
CA LYS A 45 -8.56 15.11 18.78
C LYS A 45 -8.10 15.53 17.39
N ALA A 46 -7.10 16.40 17.29
CA ALA A 46 -6.54 16.79 16.00
C ALA A 46 -5.75 15.65 15.34
N TYR A 47 -4.98 14.88 16.12
CA TYR A 47 -4.31 13.68 15.63
C TYR A 47 -5.33 12.62 15.18
N GLU A 48 -6.36 12.37 15.98
CA GLU A 48 -7.44 11.44 15.66
C GLU A 48 -8.11 11.78 14.32
N LYS A 49 -8.41 13.07 14.08
CA LYS A 49 -8.98 13.51 12.80
C LYS A 49 -8.08 13.17 11.60
N ILE A 50 -6.76 13.40 11.72
CA ILE A 50 -5.80 13.06 10.66
C ILE A 50 -5.74 11.55 10.43
N ILE A 51 -5.74 10.77 11.52
CA ILE A 51 -5.75 9.31 11.46
C ILE A 51 -7.01 8.83 10.75
N ASN A 52 -8.18 9.39 11.06
CA ASN A 52 -9.44 9.00 10.43
C ASN A 52 -9.48 9.33 8.93
N ILE A 53 -8.97 10.51 8.52
CA ILE A 53 -8.86 10.87 7.10
C ILE A 53 -7.96 9.88 6.35
N LYS A 54 -6.82 9.52 6.95
CA LYS A 54 -5.91 8.54 6.35
C LYS A 54 -6.53 7.16 6.29
N ASN A 55 -7.22 6.72 7.33
CA ASN A 55 -7.88 5.42 7.35
C ASN A 55 -8.96 5.34 6.27
N ASP A 56 -9.80 6.36 6.14
CA ASP A 56 -10.81 6.45 5.08
C ASP A 56 -10.17 6.34 3.70
N TRP A 57 -9.12 7.13 3.44
CA TRP A 57 -8.39 7.05 2.18
C TRP A 57 -7.77 5.67 1.94
N ILE A 58 -7.12 5.07 2.93
CA ILE A 58 -6.53 3.73 2.81
C ILE A 58 -7.63 2.71 2.50
N HIS A 59 -8.77 2.76 3.19
CA HIS A 59 -9.87 1.82 2.93
C HIS A 59 -10.42 1.99 1.51
N LYS A 60 -10.59 3.22 1.02
CA LYS A 60 -11.05 3.48 -0.35
C LYS A 60 -10.07 2.97 -1.39
N VAL A 61 -8.79 3.31 -1.27
CA VAL A 61 -7.76 2.88 -2.22
C VAL A 61 -7.57 1.37 -2.21
N THR A 62 -7.48 0.75 -1.03
CA THR A 62 -7.35 -0.72 -0.94
C THR A 62 -8.58 -1.44 -1.49
N HIS A 63 -9.79 -0.92 -1.26
CA HIS A 63 -11.00 -1.46 -1.87
C HIS A 63 -10.95 -1.38 -3.39
N LYS A 64 -10.54 -0.22 -3.92
CA LYS A 64 -10.34 -0.01 -5.36
C LYS A 64 -9.34 -1.01 -5.94
N ILE A 65 -8.17 -1.14 -5.31
CA ILE A 65 -7.10 -2.04 -5.75
C ILE A 65 -7.56 -3.49 -5.82
N VAL A 66 -8.26 -3.96 -4.79
CA VAL A 66 -8.65 -5.38 -4.67
C VAL A 66 -9.85 -5.71 -5.56
N ASN A 67 -10.81 -4.78 -5.75
CA ASN A 67 -12.04 -5.06 -6.49
C ASN A 67 -11.97 -4.72 -7.98
N GLU A 68 -11.27 -3.65 -8.37
CA GLU A 68 -11.21 -3.26 -9.79
C GLU A 68 -10.16 -4.04 -10.57
N ASN A 69 -9.17 -4.61 -9.87
CA ASN A 69 -8.16 -5.45 -10.47
C ASN A 69 -8.50 -6.90 -10.12
N GLN A 70 -9.13 -7.63 -11.05
CA GLN A 70 -9.39 -9.07 -10.95
C GLN A 70 -8.06 -9.85 -11.07
N VAL A 71 -7.17 -9.68 -10.09
CA VAL A 71 -5.84 -10.27 -10.08
C VAL A 71 -5.75 -11.34 -9.00
N GLY A 72 -5.16 -12.50 -9.32
CA GLY A 72 -4.91 -13.54 -8.33
C GLY A 72 -3.80 -13.19 -7.34
N LYS A 73 -2.95 -12.21 -7.66
CA LYS A 73 -1.78 -11.80 -6.85
C LYS A 73 -1.58 -10.29 -6.85
N ILE A 74 -1.15 -9.77 -5.72
CA ILE A 74 -0.69 -8.38 -5.55
C ILE A 74 0.72 -8.41 -4.97
N VAL A 75 1.68 -7.80 -5.67
CA VAL A 75 3.07 -7.70 -5.20
C VAL A 75 3.32 -6.32 -4.64
N VAL A 76 3.89 -6.26 -3.45
CA VAL A 76 4.26 -5.02 -2.74
C VAL A 76 5.75 -5.05 -2.39
N GLU A 77 6.38 -3.88 -2.34
CA GLU A 77 7.79 -3.77 -1.90
C GLU A 77 7.92 -4.02 -0.40
N ASP A 78 8.93 -4.79 0.00
CA ASP A 78 9.34 -4.88 1.41
C ASP A 78 10.21 -3.68 1.81
N ILE A 79 9.55 -2.57 2.11
CA ILE A 79 10.21 -1.35 2.57
C ILE A 79 10.58 -1.49 4.05
N ASN A 80 11.84 -1.27 4.41
CA ASN A 80 12.29 -1.24 5.81
C ASN A 80 11.82 0.04 6.52
N ILE A 81 10.53 0.10 6.87
CA ILE A 81 9.91 1.24 7.55
C ILE A 81 10.66 1.57 8.84
N ASN A 82 11.01 0.57 9.65
CA ASN A 82 11.70 0.75 10.93
C ASN A 82 13.07 1.42 10.76
N GLY A 83 13.83 0.98 9.74
CA GLY A 83 15.11 1.60 9.41
C GLY A 83 14.95 3.04 8.94
N MET A 84 13.95 3.31 8.09
CA MET A 84 13.70 4.66 7.58
C MET A 84 13.18 5.62 8.67
N MET A 85 12.47 5.11 9.68
CA MET A 85 12.02 5.89 10.84
C MET A 85 13.18 6.40 11.71
N LYS A 86 14.36 5.77 11.67
CA LYS A 86 15.55 6.26 12.39
C LYS A 86 16.09 7.58 11.81
N ASN A 87 15.79 7.89 10.55
CA ASN A 87 16.19 9.15 9.93
C ASN A 87 15.21 10.25 10.29
N SER A 88 15.61 11.18 11.15
CA SER A 88 14.76 12.28 11.63
C SER A 88 14.16 13.13 10.50
N LYS A 89 14.90 13.35 9.39
CA LYS A 89 14.44 14.14 8.24
C LYS A 89 13.32 13.45 7.47
N LEU A 90 13.36 12.12 7.36
CA LEU A 90 12.37 11.33 6.63
C LEU A 90 11.22 10.84 7.53
N SER A 91 11.47 10.68 8.83
CA SER A 91 10.53 10.10 9.81
C SER A 91 9.15 10.74 9.76
N LYS A 92 9.08 12.09 9.64
CA LYS A 92 7.82 12.83 9.51
C LYS A 92 7.04 12.36 8.28
N TYR A 93 7.68 12.37 7.11
CA TYR A 93 7.04 12.02 5.84
C TYR A 93 6.60 10.55 5.80
N ILE A 94 7.40 9.65 6.37
CA ILE A 94 7.08 8.21 6.46
C ILE A 94 5.87 7.98 7.38
N HIS A 95 5.88 8.61 8.55
CA HIS A 95 4.76 8.56 9.49
C HIS A 95 3.48 9.16 8.87
N MET A 96 3.63 10.07 7.91
CA MET A 96 2.50 10.60 7.16
C MET A 96 1.93 9.60 6.16
N GLN A 97 2.78 8.89 5.42
CA GLN A 97 2.39 7.96 4.36
C GLN A 97 1.61 6.73 4.86
N SER A 98 1.71 6.37 6.15
CA SER A 98 0.93 5.29 6.77
C SER A 98 1.08 3.93 6.06
N TRP A 99 2.24 3.68 5.46
CA TRP A 99 2.52 2.52 4.61
C TRP A 99 2.26 1.18 5.30
N GLY A 100 2.73 1.01 6.54
CA GLY A 100 2.50 -0.23 7.28
C GLY A 100 1.01 -0.56 7.43
N LYS A 101 0.19 0.45 7.78
CA LYS A 101 -1.26 0.30 7.90
C LYS A 101 -1.91 0.03 6.54
N PHE A 102 -1.43 0.66 5.48
CA PHE A 102 -1.88 0.38 4.12
C PHE A 102 -1.68 -1.10 3.75
N ILE A 103 -0.49 -1.65 3.98
CA ILE A 103 -0.19 -3.06 3.71
C ILE A 103 -1.07 -3.98 4.56
N THR A 104 -1.24 -3.69 5.85
CA THR A 104 -2.13 -4.47 6.72
C THR A 104 -3.57 -4.49 6.18
N ILE A 105 -4.10 -3.32 5.80
CA ILE A 105 -5.48 -3.21 5.30
C ILE A 105 -5.63 -3.90 3.94
N LEU A 106 -4.66 -3.72 3.05
CA LEU A 106 -4.64 -4.38 1.75
C LEU A 106 -4.61 -5.91 1.89
N THR A 107 -3.75 -6.42 2.78
CA THR A 107 -3.56 -7.86 2.97
C THR A 107 -4.83 -8.54 3.44
N TYR A 108 -5.52 -7.99 4.44
CA TYR A 108 -6.75 -8.64 4.91
C TYR A 108 -7.87 -8.57 3.86
N LYS A 109 -8.02 -7.44 3.15
CA LYS A 109 -9.05 -7.32 2.11
C LYS A 109 -8.79 -8.25 0.93
N ALA A 110 -7.53 -8.35 0.51
CA ALA A 110 -7.09 -9.27 -0.53
C ALA A 110 -7.34 -10.73 -0.13
N LYS A 111 -6.99 -11.10 1.11
CA LYS A 111 -7.24 -12.44 1.64
C LYS A 111 -8.73 -12.82 1.57
N ASN A 112 -9.64 -11.89 1.89
CA ASN A 112 -11.08 -12.15 1.83
C ASN A 112 -11.61 -12.43 0.42
N LEU A 113 -10.86 -12.06 -0.63
CA LEU A 113 -11.20 -12.33 -2.03
C LEU A 113 -10.31 -13.42 -2.65
N GLY A 114 -9.54 -14.16 -1.83
CA GLY A 114 -8.62 -15.18 -2.32
C GLY A 114 -7.41 -14.64 -3.09
N ILE A 115 -7.11 -13.33 -2.95
CA ILE A 115 -5.97 -12.68 -3.61
C ILE A 115 -4.74 -12.77 -2.71
N GLU A 116 -3.65 -13.32 -3.23
CA GLU A 116 -2.39 -13.45 -2.49
C GLU A 116 -1.61 -12.13 -2.51
N VAL A 117 -1.21 -11.63 -1.33
CA VAL A 117 -0.33 -10.46 -1.22
C VAL A 117 1.11 -10.90 -0.95
N ILE A 118 1.99 -10.69 -1.93
CA ILE A 118 3.39 -11.09 -1.90
C ILE A 118 4.26 -9.88 -1.60
N LYS A 119 5.13 -10.00 -0.62
CA LYS A 119 6.21 -9.02 -0.42
C LYS A 119 7.41 -9.43 -1.27
N ALA A 120 7.85 -8.53 -2.15
CA ALA A 120 9.07 -8.74 -2.90
C ALA A 120 10.30 -8.73 -1.98
N ASP A 121 11.34 -9.47 -2.36
CA ASP A 121 12.60 -9.45 -1.63
C ASP A 121 13.11 -8.01 -1.48
N ARG A 122 13.61 -7.68 -0.29
CA ARG A 122 14.03 -6.33 0.07
C ARG A 122 15.18 -5.81 -0.79
N PHE A 123 16.05 -6.71 -1.27
CA PHE A 123 17.21 -6.38 -2.08
C PHE A 123 16.93 -6.43 -3.58
N PHE A 124 15.72 -6.81 -3.98
CA PHE A 124 15.30 -6.77 -5.36
C PHE A 124 15.37 -5.34 -5.91
N GLN A 125 16.21 -5.10 -6.91
CA GLN A 125 16.42 -3.76 -7.46
C GLN A 125 15.32 -3.35 -8.45
N SER A 126 14.06 -3.42 -8.03
CA SER A 126 12.86 -3.13 -8.82
C SER A 126 12.98 -1.80 -9.59
N SER A 127 13.43 -0.73 -8.93
CA SER A 127 13.47 0.61 -9.53
C SER A 127 14.68 0.85 -10.43
N GLN A 128 15.75 0.07 -10.29
CA GLN A 128 17.01 0.22 -11.05
C GLN A 128 17.05 -0.69 -12.27
N THR A 129 16.29 -1.79 -12.24
CA THR A 129 16.27 -2.79 -13.33
C THR A 129 15.38 -2.30 -14.47
N CYS A 130 15.84 -2.34 -15.70
CA CYS A 130 15.03 -2.07 -16.88
C CYS A 130 13.96 -3.15 -17.02
N SER A 131 12.68 -2.77 -17.01
CA SER A 131 11.59 -3.73 -17.18
C SER A 131 11.49 -4.32 -18.58
N VAL A 132 12.24 -3.82 -19.56
CA VAL A 132 12.27 -4.34 -20.93
C VAL A 132 13.39 -5.38 -21.09
N CYS A 133 14.65 -5.00 -20.84
CA CYS A 133 15.80 -5.85 -21.11
C CYS A 133 16.57 -6.36 -19.87
N GLY A 134 16.16 -6.00 -18.65
CA GLY A 134 16.83 -6.46 -17.42
C GLY A 134 18.10 -5.71 -17.03
N TYR A 135 18.56 -4.72 -17.81
CA TYR A 135 19.71 -3.89 -17.45
C TYR A 135 19.54 -3.20 -16.09
N VAL A 136 20.53 -3.29 -15.19
CA VAL A 136 20.48 -2.64 -13.88
C VAL A 136 21.26 -1.33 -13.92
N ASN A 137 20.53 -0.21 -13.85
CA ASN A 137 21.13 1.12 -13.71
C ASN A 137 21.31 1.50 -12.23
N LYS A 138 22.54 1.39 -11.72
CA LYS A 138 22.87 1.69 -10.32
C LYS A 138 22.72 3.18 -9.95
N GLU A 139 22.79 4.09 -10.92
CA GLU A 139 22.65 5.53 -10.68
C GLU A 139 21.24 5.89 -10.21
N VAL A 140 20.23 5.14 -10.66
CA VAL A 140 18.81 5.30 -10.28
C VAL A 140 18.57 5.02 -8.79
N LYS A 141 19.58 4.56 -8.06
CA LYS A 141 19.58 4.55 -6.59
C LYS A 141 19.43 5.98 -6.01
N ASP A 142 19.88 7.02 -6.72
CA ASP A 142 19.56 8.40 -6.36
C ASP A 142 18.06 8.67 -6.55
N LEU A 143 17.37 8.98 -5.45
CA LEU A 143 15.93 9.21 -5.42
C LEU A 143 15.49 10.40 -6.29
N LYS A 144 16.41 11.33 -6.60
CA LYS A 144 16.17 12.49 -7.48
C LYS A 144 15.93 12.09 -8.93
N ILE A 145 16.45 10.95 -9.36
CA ILE A 145 16.25 10.43 -10.71
C ILE A 145 14.86 9.83 -10.80
N ARG A 146 13.93 10.56 -11.41
CA ARG A 146 12.53 10.14 -11.60
C ARG A 146 12.27 9.52 -12.97
N LYS A 147 13.05 9.94 -13.97
CA LYS A 147 13.01 9.42 -15.33
C LYS A 147 14.42 9.06 -15.78
N TRP A 148 14.56 7.98 -16.53
CA TRP A 148 15.83 7.56 -17.11
C TRP A 148 15.61 6.78 -18.40
N VAL A 149 16.63 6.73 -19.25
CA VAL A 149 16.62 5.99 -20.52
C VAL A 149 17.56 4.81 -20.37
N CYS A 150 17.10 3.62 -20.75
CA CYS A 150 17.94 2.43 -20.71
C CYS A 150 19.08 2.56 -21.75
N PRO A 151 20.36 2.42 -21.34
CA PRO A 151 21.47 2.54 -22.29
C PRO A 151 21.50 1.39 -23.31
N ILE A 152 20.95 0.22 -22.96
CA ILE A 152 20.93 -0.98 -23.80
C ILE A 152 19.76 -0.95 -24.79
N CYS A 153 18.51 -0.94 -24.31
CA CYS A 153 17.32 -1.07 -25.17
C CYS A 153 16.65 0.26 -25.51
N LYS A 154 17.19 1.39 -25.02
CA LYS A 154 16.67 2.75 -25.24
C LYS A 154 15.25 3.02 -24.72
N ALA A 155 14.65 2.08 -23.98
CA ALA A 155 13.35 2.29 -23.36
C ALA A 155 13.42 3.44 -22.34
N GLU A 156 12.41 4.31 -22.40
CA GLU A 156 12.21 5.37 -21.42
C GLU A 156 11.43 4.84 -20.21
N HIS A 157 11.85 5.28 -19.02
CA HIS A 157 11.29 4.79 -17.77
C HIS A 157 10.93 5.93 -16.83
N ASP A 158 9.67 5.99 -16.41
CA ASP A 158 9.31 6.55 -15.09
C ASP A 158 9.71 5.52 -14.03
N ARG A 159 10.48 5.96 -13.04
CA ARG A 159 11.07 5.08 -12.03
C ARG A 159 10.03 4.24 -11.28
N ASP A 160 8.89 4.83 -10.90
CA ASP A 160 7.86 4.12 -10.12
C ASP A 160 7.10 3.13 -10.98
N ILE A 161 6.78 3.51 -12.22
CA ILE A 161 6.05 2.64 -13.15
C ILE A 161 6.93 1.45 -13.54
N ASN A 162 8.21 1.71 -13.82
CA ASN A 162 9.19 0.66 -14.12
C ASN A 162 9.37 -0.30 -12.93
N ALA A 163 9.49 0.23 -11.70
CA ALA A 163 9.52 -0.58 -10.49
C ALA A 163 8.28 -1.47 -10.37
N ALA A 164 7.08 -0.91 -10.57
CA ALA A 164 5.83 -1.66 -10.51
C ALA A 164 5.75 -2.78 -11.57
N LYS A 165 6.27 -2.54 -12.79
CA LYS A 165 6.37 -3.57 -13.83
C LYS A 165 7.32 -4.70 -13.42
N ASN A 166 8.46 -4.38 -12.81
CA ASN A 166 9.40 -5.39 -12.32
C ASN A 166 8.85 -6.19 -11.14
N LEU A 167 8.10 -5.56 -10.24
CA LEU A 167 7.41 -6.25 -9.15
C LEU A 167 6.32 -7.20 -9.67
N ALA A 168 5.58 -6.78 -10.71
CA ALA A 168 4.62 -7.66 -11.36
C ALA A 168 5.32 -8.92 -11.94
N LYS A 169 6.45 -8.74 -12.63
CA LYS A 169 7.28 -9.86 -13.13
C LYS A 169 7.80 -10.75 -12.00
N TYR A 170 8.25 -10.15 -10.89
CA TYR A 170 8.68 -10.89 -9.69
C TYR A 170 7.55 -11.75 -9.10
N GLY A 171 6.32 -11.27 -9.11
CA GLY A 171 5.16 -12.05 -8.65
C GLY A 171 4.87 -13.28 -9.51
N LEU A 172 5.14 -13.19 -10.82
CA LEU A 172 4.97 -14.30 -11.75
C LEU A 172 6.01 -15.42 -11.55
N THR A 173 7.20 -15.08 -11.07
CA THR A 173 8.25 -16.08 -10.78
C THR A 173 8.00 -16.85 -9.48
N ILE A 174 7.10 -16.38 -8.62
CA ILE A 174 6.75 -17.06 -7.38
C ILE A 174 5.60 -18.04 -7.68
N PRO A 175 5.81 -19.36 -7.52
CA PRO A 175 4.75 -20.34 -7.74
C PRO A 175 3.58 -20.05 -6.79
N VAL A 176 2.35 -20.25 -7.27
CA VAL A 176 1.16 -20.13 -6.42
C VAL A 176 1.27 -21.22 -5.36
N GLY A 177 1.38 -20.84 -4.10
CA GLY A 177 1.07 -21.75 -3.01
C GLY A 177 -0.43 -22.04 -3.11
N ARG A 178 -0.82 -23.10 -3.81
CA ARG A 178 -2.09 -23.77 -3.50
C ARG A 178 -1.91 -24.38 -2.11
N GLY A 179 -2.04 -23.55 -1.07
CA GLY A 179 -2.60 -24.07 0.17
C GLY A 179 -3.94 -24.70 -0.20
N PRO A 180 -4.33 -25.83 0.41
CA PRO A 180 -5.62 -26.43 0.12
C PRO A 180 -6.65 -25.32 0.22
N PHE A 181 -7.42 -25.15 -0.86
CA PHE A 181 -8.66 -24.40 -0.78
C PHE A 181 -9.45 -25.16 0.29
N GLU A 182 -9.39 -24.71 1.55
CA GLU A 182 -10.36 -25.12 2.55
C GLU A 182 -11.67 -24.53 2.05
N PHE A 183 -12.29 -25.21 1.10
CA PHE A 183 -13.73 -25.23 0.95
C PHE A 183 -14.22 -25.69 2.33
N THR A 184 -14.57 -24.74 3.19
CA THR A 184 -15.40 -25.07 4.33
C THR A 184 -16.67 -25.71 3.77
N PRO A 185 -17.09 -26.88 4.26
CA PRO A 185 -18.12 -27.71 3.64
C PRO A 185 -19.52 -27.18 3.92
N VAL A 186 -19.76 -25.91 3.57
CA VAL A 186 -21.07 -25.27 3.66
C VAL A 186 -21.61 -24.93 2.27
N ASP A 187 -20.74 -24.88 1.24
CA ASP A 187 -21.18 -24.71 -0.16
C ASP A 187 -21.17 -26.01 -0.97
N SER A 188 -20.86 -27.15 -0.33
CA SER A 188 -20.87 -28.50 -0.95
C SER A 188 -22.28 -29.04 -1.26
N ALA A 189 -23.34 -28.29 -0.98
CA ALA A 189 -24.72 -28.73 -1.13
C ALA A 189 -25.38 -28.33 -2.48
N LEU A 190 -24.64 -27.81 -3.46
CA LEU A 190 -25.22 -27.47 -4.76
C LEU A 190 -24.45 -27.95 -6.00
N ALA A 191 -23.49 -28.88 -5.86
CA ALA A 191 -22.75 -29.39 -7.02
C ALA A 191 -22.68 -30.92 -7.03
N ALA A 192 -23.74 -31.53 -7.56
CA ALA A 192 -23.80 -32.88 -8.14
C ALA A 192 -25.20 -33.01 -8.80
N GLU A 193 -25.44 -33.23 -10.09
CA GLU A 193 -24.61 -33.60 -11.26
C GLU A 193 -25.35 -33.17 -12.57
N PRO A 194 -25.27 -33.85 -13.74
CA PRO A 194 -24.66 -33.33 -14.96
C PRO A 194 -25.65 -32.97 -16.11
N ALA A 195 -25.15 -32.18 -17.06
CA ALA A 195 -25.59 -31.91 -18.43
C ALA A 195 -26.98 -32.40 -18.92
N LYS A 196 -27.90 -31.46 -19.16
CA LYS A 196 -28.39 -31.03 -20.51
C LYS A 196 -29.70 -30.22 -20.39
N GLY A 197 -29.69 -28.98 -20.88
CA GLY A 197 -30.87 -28.25 -21.37
C GLY A 197 -31.96 -27.84 -20.36
N LEU A 198 -32.30 -26.55 -20.37
CA LEU A 198 -33.60 -25.95 -19.98
C LEU A 198 -34.15 -26.07 -18.54
N ARG A 199 -34.50 -24.89 -18.00
CA ARG A 199 -35.57 -24.47 -17.04
C ARG A 199 -36.20 -25.46 -16.03
N ALA A 200 -36.00 -25.12 -14.75
CA ALA A 200 -36.96 -24.73 -13.68
C ALA A 200 -37.96 -25.71 -12.97
N ILE A 201 -38.07 -25.44 -11.64
CA ILE A 201 -39.13 -25.56 -10.57
C ILE A 201 -39.32 -26.85 -9.70
N THR A 202 -39.45 -26.57 -8.39
CA THR A 202 -40.22 -27.20 -7.26
C THR A 202 -39.48 -28.22 -6.38
N GLY A 203 -39.62 -28.22 -5.04
CA GLY A 203 -40.51 -27.47 -4.13
C GLY A 203 -39.91 -27.28 -2.73
#